data_AF-A0A0B6YIH2-F1
#
_entry.id   AF-A0A0B6YIH2-F1
#
_cell.length_a   1.000
_cell.length_b   1.000
_cell.length_c   1.000
_cell.angle_alpha   90.00
_cell.angle_beta   90.00
_cell.angle_gamma   90.00
#
_symmetry.space_group_name_H-M   'P 1'
#
loop_
_entity.id
_entity.type
_entity.pdbx_description
1 polymer ?
#
loop_
_entity_poly.entity_id
_entity_poly.type
_entity_poly.pdbx_seq_one_letter_code
_entity_poly.pdbx_strand_id
1 'polypeptide(L)' 'SHGPCYLSLVDLLDYETMATYQLTVRATDVFTGRYAETIVNVNVEDVNDNPPVFSTAFYTQSLSESS' A
#
# COMPACT_ATOMS: atom_id res chain seq x y z
N SER A 1 -29.55 -12.99 -13.85
CA SER A 1 -28.34 -12.40 -14.45
C SER A 1 -27.49 -11.79 -13.35
N HIS A 2 -26.51 -12.54 -12.83
CA HIS A 2 -25.49 -11.99 -11.94
C HIS A 2 -24.15 -12.39 -12.51
N GLY A 3 -23.48 -11.43 -13.15
CA GLY A 3 -22.10 -11.59 -13.60
C GLY A 3 -21.14 -11.67 -12.40
N PRO A 4 -19.87 -12.04 -12.63
CA PRO A 4 -18.88 -12.09 -11.57
C PRO A 4 -18.70 -10.71 -10.92
N CYS A 5 -18.51 -10.70 -9.61
CA CYS A 5 -18.06 -9.53 -8.86
C CYS A 5 -16.53 -9.60 -8.75
N TYR A 6 -15.87 -8.47 -8.99
CA TYR A 6 -14.41 -8.36 -8.90
C TYR A 6 -14.04 -7.11 -8.09
N LEU A 7 -12.88 -7.16 -7.45
CA LEU A 7 -12.26 -6.00 -6.81
C LEU A 7 -11.37 -5.29 -7.85
N SER A 8 -11.40 -3.97 -7.84
CA SER A 8 -10.53 -3.13 -8.67
C SER A 8 -10.04 -1.94 -7.87
N LEU A 9 -8.89 -1.38 -8.29
CA LEU A 9 -8.41 -0.12 -7.75
C LEU A 9 -9.34 1.02 -8.19
N VAL A 10 -9.53 1.98 -7.29
CA VAL A 10 -10.25 3.23 -7.56
C VAL A 10 -9.32 4.44 -7.62
N ASP A 11 -8.10 4.27 -7.10
CA ASP A 11 -7.03 5.28 -7.10
C ASP A 11 -5.65 4.58 -7.07
N LEU A 12 -4.59 5.36 -7.19
CA LEU A 12 -3.20 4.89 -7.09
C LEU A 12 -2.89 4.36 -5.69
N LEU A 13 -2.05 3.32 -5.66
CA LEU A 13 -1.47 2.80 -4.42
C LEU A 13 -0.14 3.48 -4.15
N ASP A 14 0.14 3.72 -2.88
CA ASP A 14 1.39 4.30 -2.40
C ASP A 14 1.80 3.56 -1.12
N TYR A 15 2.95 2.86 -1.17
CA TYR A 15 3.42 2.01 -0.08
C TYR A 15 3.77 2.85 1.16
N GLU A 16 4.42 3.98 0.95
CA GLU A 16 4.86 4.92 1.99
C GLU A 16 3.70 5.57 2.72
N THR A 17 2.58 5.79 2.04
CA THR A 17 1.34 6.26 2.68
C THR A 17 0.60 5.11 3.37
N MET A 18 0.42 3.97 2.69
CA MET A 18 -0.38 2.87 3.23
C MET A 18 0.00 1.50 2.63
N ALA A 19 0.75 0.71 3.40
CA ALA A 19 1.24 -0.60 2.98
C ALA A 19 0.21 -1.74 2.99
N THR A 20 -0.89 -1.61 3.75
CA THR A 20 -1.86 -2.72 3.91
C THR A 20 -3.30 -2.23 4.01
N TYR A 21 -4.23 -3.00 3.43
CA TYR A 21 -5.67 -2.81 3.55
C TYR A 21 -6.33 -4.10 4.03
N GLN A 22 -7.36 -3.97 4.87
CA GLN A 22 -8.20 -5.08 5.29
C GLN A 22 -9.65 -4.81 4.87
N LEU A 23 -10.18 -5.68 4.00
CA LEU A 23 -11.51 -5.56 3.44
C LEU A 23 -12.40 -6.68 3.96
N THR A 24 -13.52 -6.34 4.59
CA THR A 24 -14.59 -7.31 4.87
C THR A 24 -15.50 -7.39 3.65
N VAL A 25 -15.56 -8.56 3.01
CA VAL A 25 -16.44 -8.81 1.87
C VAL A 25 -17.62 -9.68 2.28
N ARG A 26 -18.82 -9.33 1.80
CA ARG A 26 -20.08 -10.02 2.12
C ARG A 26 -20.74 -10.56 0.86
N ALA A 27 -21.15 -11.83 0.90
CA ALA A 27 -22.09 -12.41 -0.04
C ALA A 27 -23.46 -12.56 0.64
N THR A 28 -24.52 -12.08 0.00
CA THR A 28 -25.89 -12.15 0.52
C THR A 28 -26.78 -12.90 -0.47
N ASP A 29 -27.46 -13.94 0.01
CA ASP A 29 -28.50 -14.63 -0.74
C ASP A 29 -29.74 -13.73 -0.84
N VAL A 30 -30.14 -13.40 -2.06
CA VAL A 30 -31.19 -12.41 -2.34
C VAL A 30 -32.60 -12.88 -1.96
N PHE A 31 -32.82 -14.19 -1.82
CA PHE A 31 -34.14 -14.75 -1.55
C PHE A 31 -34.37 -15.01 -0.06
N THR A 32 -33.30 -15.39 0.65
CA THR A 32 -33.35 -15.77 2.07
C THR A 32 -32.78 -14.69 2.99
N GLY A 33 -32.04 -13.72 2.45
CA GLY A 33 -31.34 -12.69 3.22
C GLY A 33 -30.14 -13.21 4.03
N ARG A 34 -29.86 -14.52 3.97
CA ARG A 34 -28.69 -15.11 4.62
C ARG A 34 -27.43 -14.57 3.99
N TYR A 35 -26.40 -14.36 4.80
CA TYR A 35 -25.12 -13.87 4.31
C TYR A 35 -23.94 -14.59 4.95
N ALA A 36 -22.80 -14.52 4.27
CA ALA A 36 -21.51 -14.92 4.78
C ALA A 36 -20.49 -13.81 4.51
N GLU A 37 -19.54 -13.65 5.42
CA GLU A 37 -18.47 -12.66 5.33
C GLU A 37 -17.11 -13.34 5.38
N THR A 38 -16.13 -12.74 4.73
CA THR A 38 -14.73 -13.10 4.87
C THR A 38 -13.85 -11.86 4.79
N ILE A 39 -12.62 -11.98 5.26
CA ILE A 39 -11.62 -10.91 5.22
C ILE A 39 -10.69 -11.14 4.03
N VAL A 40 -10.48 -10.09 3.25
CA VAL A 40 -9.44 -10.01 2.22
C VAL A 40 -8.38 -9.04 2.71
N ASN A 41 -7.16 -9.55 2.93
CA ASN A 41 -6.01 -8.72 3.22
C ASN A 41 -5.30 -8.38 1.90
N VAL A 42 -5.04 -7.10 1.67
CA VAL A 42 -4.30 -6.60 0.52
C VAL A 42 -3.00 -6.00 1.02
N ASN A 43 -1.90 -6.45 0.44
CA ASN A 43 -0.56 -5.92 0.70
C ASN A 43 -0.15 -5.12 -0.53
N VAL A 44 0.22 -3.85 -0.32
CA VAL A 44 0.86 -3.03 -1.35
C VAL A 44 2.32 -3.45 -1.42
N GLU A 45 2.81 -3.70 -2.63
CA GLU A 45 4.22 -4.02 -2.85
C GLU A 45 5.06 -2.73 -2.77
N ASP A 46 6.10 -2.77 -1.96
CA ASP A 46 7.12 -1.72 -1.87
C ASP A 46 7.94 -1.72 -3.18
N VAL A 47 8.05 -0.56 -3.80
CA VAL A 47 8.85 -0.34 -5.01
C VAL A 47 9.85 0.77 -4.74
N ASN A 48 11.05 0.66 -5.31
CA ASN A 48 12.10 1.66 -5.12
C ASN A 48 11.86 2.91 -5.98
N ASP A 49 10.87 3.72 -5.60
CA ASP A 49 10.53 5.00 -6.24
C ASP A 49 11.01 6.23 -5.42
N ASN A 50 11.52 6.00 -4.21
CA ASN A 50 12.06 7.02 -3.32
C ASN A 50 13.60 7.04 -3.34
N PRO A 51 14.23 7.93 -4.14
CA PRO A 51 15.68 7.98 -4.24
C PRO A 51 16.32 8.47 -2.93
N PRO A 52 17.57 8.07 -2.64
CA PRO A 52 18.28 8.53 -1.46
C PRO A 52 18.44 10.06 -1.49
N VAL A 53 18.21 10.69 -0.34
CA VAL A 53 18.35 12.15 -0.17
C VAL A 53 19.51 12.43 0.80
N PHE A 54 20.45 13.27 0.38
CA PHE A 54 21.52 13.75 1.26
C PHE A 54 20.94 14.67 2.35
N SER A 55 21.44 14.56 3.59
CA SER A 55 20.96 15.39 4.69
C SER A 55 21.40 16.86 4.57
N THR A 56 22.49 17.13 3.85
CA THR A 56 22.94 18.48 3.52
C THR A 56 23.22 18.60 2.03
N ALA A 57 23.01 19.80 1.48
CA ALA A 57 23.36 20.09 0.09
C ALA A 57 24.89 20.07 -0.14
N PHE A 58 25.67 20.37 0.90
CA PHE A 58 27.12 20.39 0.87
C PHE A 58 27.68 19.82 2.17
N TYR A 59 28.71 18.99 2.05
CA TYR A 59 29.52 18.54 3.19
C TYR A 59 30.91 19.17 3.05
N THR A 60 31.29 20.01 4.00
CA THR A 60 32.61 20.64 4.04
C THR A 60 33.38 20.09 5.23
N GLN A 61 34.58 19.57 4.98
CA GLN A 61 35.49 19.13 6.04
C GLN A 61 36.90 19.60 5.70
N SER A 62 37.59 20.17 6.68
CA SER A 62 38.99 20.56 6.58
C SER A 62 39.83 19.59 7.41
N LEU A 63 40.82 18.96 6.80
CA LEU A 63 41.78 18.09 7.49
C LEU A 63 43.10 18.84 7.66
N SER A 64 43.62 18.88 8.89
CA SER A 64 44.96 19.38 9.16
C SER A 64 45.99 18.31 8.79
N GLU A 65 47.06 18.69 8.13
CA GLU A 65 48.15 17.78 7.76
C GLU A 65 49.03 17.36 8.97
N SER A 66 48.81 17.98 10.12
CA SER A 66 49.57 17.74 11.35
C SER A 66 48.74 16.96 12.39
N SER A 67 49.22 15.76 12.74
CA SER A 67 48.87 15.00 13.95
C SER A 67 49.94 15.17 15.03
#